data_AF-A0A7V1BUF0-F1
#
_entry.id   AF-A0A7V1BUF0-F1
#
_cell.length_a   1.000
_cell.length_b   1.000
_cell.length_c   1.000
_cell.angle_alpha   90.00
_cell.angle_beta   90.00
_cell.angle_gamma   90.00
#
_symmetry.space_group_name_H-M   'P 1'
#
loop_
_entity.id
_entity.type
_entity.pdbx_description
1 polymer ?
#
loop_
_entity_poly.entity_id
_entity_poly.type
_entity_poly.pdbx_seq_one_letter_code
_entity_poly.pdbx_strand_id
1 'polypeptide(L)'
;MSLRKKIIVSFFISAFIVALLAVFVYVNFVSIRNEMRFLEVADSIRNRALQLRRHEKNFFLFKENAEEESDATRDYIGQLYDVTEEARSRKPDRTAALEELIARYEGQFTVVETGLSRVSQQLGELEAESSAYEAAMPLVEATVRDKPAVVATFLQEQLSLADDHPLIVQLKQLDADIGLLRNTGEEIVVISNEFDRDARSNAENGIRQSQVAILVFVPLFLAIGLGTLLFISTGVVRRLKMLTASVEEIGEHFVHGAAPVRGAGGHMDEVDILVEKTRIMNDQLIDWEQELEDKNLELIRSQKLAAIGTLASGVAHELNNPLNNINISAQVLKKQMSATASRKEMETLDDIIGQTLRVRGIVGDLLEFAREREPQLRETDLVSLVGSAYDQASRTMDTDGIDFAVDCEGEVRLSA
;
A
#
# COMPACT_ATOMS: atom_id res chain seq x y z
N MET A 1 15.24 -7.04 -4.18
CA MET A 1 13.95 -6.61 -4.75
C MET A 1 13.97 -5.10 -4.88
N SER A 2 13.63 -4.60 -6.07
CA SER A 2 13.66 -3.18 -6.41
C SER A 2 12.83 -2.33 -5.42
N LEU A 3 13.22 -1.08 -5.16
CA LEU A 3 12.54 -0.17 -4.24
C LEU A 3 11.07 0.03 -4.67
N ARG A 4 10.87 0.22 -5.98
CA ARG A 4 9.54 0.32 -6.60
C ARG A 4 8.71 -0.95 -6.33
N LYS A 5 9.31 -2.13 -6.51
CA LYS A 5 8.65 -3.41 -6.24
C LYS A 5 8.27 -3.57 -4.76
N LYS A 6 9.13 -3.17 -3.82
CA LYS A 6 8.83 -3.20 -2.38
C LYS A 6 7.63 -2.31 -2.03
N ILE A 7 7.61 -1.07 -2.54
CA ILE A 7 6.51 -0.13 -2.32
C ILE A 7 5.20 -0.69 -2.89
N ILE A 8 5.21 -1.12 -4.15
CA ILE A 8 4.03 -1.68 -4.82
C ILE A 8 3.50 -2.89 -4.06
N VAL A 9 4.36 -3.84 -3.69
CA VAL A 9 3.95 -5.02 -2.92
C VAL A 9 3.38 -4.64 -1.57
N SER A 10 3.99 -3.70 -0.85
CA SER A 10 3.47 -3.26 0.45
C SER A 10 2.09 -2.60 0.34
N PHE A 11 1.84 -1.83 -0.72
CA PHE A 11 0.55 -1.23 -1.00
C PHE A 11 -0.50 -2.29 -1.32
N PHE A 12 -0.18 -3.25 -2.20
CA PHE A 12 -1.07 -4.37 -2.50
C PHE A 12 -1.38 -5.22 -1.29
N ILE A 13 -0.38 -5.52 -0.44
CA ILE A 13 -0.59 -6.23 0.82
C ILE A 13 -1.56 -5.42 1.70
N SER A 14 -1.31 -4.12 1.88
CA SER A 14 -2.17 -3.29 2.73
C SER A 14 -3.60 -3.21 2.19
N ALA A 15 -3.78 -3.00 0.88
CA ALA A 15 -5.09 -2.98 0.23
C ALA A 15 -5.81 -4.33 0.32
N PHE A 16 -5.08 -5.43 0.14
CA PHE A 16 -5.63 -6.78 0.26
C PHE A 16 -6.11 -7.07 1.68
N ILE A 17 -5.33 -6.70 2.69
CA ILE A 17 -5.73 -6.87 4.09
C ILE A 17 -6.99 -6.03 4.38
N VAL A 18 -7.06 -4.77 3.91
CA VAL A 18 -8.26 -3.92 4.07
C VAL A 18 -9.49 -4.57 3.44
N ALA A 19 -9.35 -5.09 2.22
CA ALA A 19 -10.44 -5.79 1.54
C ALA A 19 -10.89 -7.04 2.30
N LEU A 20 -9.95 -7.83 2.82
CA LEU A 20 -10.24 -9.02 3.62
C LEU A 20 -10.98 -8.66 4.92
N LEU A 21 -10.57 -7.58 5.60
CA LEU A 21 -11.27 -7.06 6.78
C LEU A 21 -12.69 -6.60 6.44
N ALA A 22 -12.88 -5.89 5.32
CA ALA A 22 -14.19 -5.43 4.89
C ALA A 22 -15.14 -6.60 4.59
N VAL A 23 -14.67 -7.63 3.88
CA VAL A 23 -15.43 -8.86 3.61
C VAL A 23 -15.79 -9.55 4.93
N PHE A 24 -14.83 -9.67 5.85
CA PHE A 24 -15.06 -10.29 7.16
C PHE A 24 -16.14 -9.55 7.97
N VAL A 25 -16.04 -8.21 8.07
CA VAL A 25 -17.03 -7.37 8.76
C VAL A 25 -18.41 -7.52 8.11
N TYR A 26 -18.47 -7.52 6.77
CA TYR A 26 -19.72 -7.70 6.03
C TYR A 26 -20.36 -9.06 6.31
N VAL A 27 -19.59 -10.15 6.28
CA VAL A 27 -20.09 -11.50 6.57
C VAL A 27 -20.65 -11.59 7.99
N ASN A 28 -19.94 -11.06 8.99
CA ASN A 28 -20.44 -11.02 10.37
C ASN A 28 -21.73 -10.20 10.49
N PHE A 29 -21.79 -9.04 9.83
CA PHE A 29 -22.98 -8.20 9.82
C PHE A 29 -24.19 -8.91 9.22
N VAL A 30 -24.01 -9.59 8.08
CA VAL A 30 -25.07 -10.40 7.46
C VAL A 30 -25.52 -11.53 8.39
N SER A 31 -24.58 -12.19 9.07
CA SER A 31 -24.89 -13.24 10.05
C SER A 31 -25.73 -12.73 11.21
N ILE A 32 -25.36 -11.61 11.83
CA ILE A 32 -26.12 -11.01 12.93
C ILE A 32 -27.50 -10.57 12.47
N ARG A 33 -27.59 -9.87 11.32
CA ARG A 33 -28.87 -9.42 10.78
C ARG A 33 -29.81 -10.59 10.53
N ASN A 34 -29.27 -11.69 10.02
CA ASN A 34 -30.05 -12.90 9.82
C ASN A 34 -30.60 -13.42 11.15
N GLU A 35 -29.76 -13.55 12.18
CA GLU A 35 -30.20 -14.05 13.48
C GLU A 35 -31.25 -13.14 14.14
N MET A 36 -31.08 -11.82 14.03
CA MET A 36 -32.07 -10.84 14.54
C MET A 36 -33.44 -10.99 13.87
N ARG A 37 -33.50 -11.19 12.55
CA ARG A 37 -34.78 -11.44 11.86
C ARG A 37 -35.44 -12.74 12.34
N PHE A 38 -34.66 -13.76 12.70
CA PHE A 38 -35.23 -15.00 13.23
C PHE A 38 -35.83 -14.78 14.63
N LEU A 39 -35.15 -14.00 15.46
CA LEU A 39 -35.61 -13.63 16.80
C LEU A 39 -36.95 -12.90 16.76
N GLU A 40 -37.15 -11.97 15.82
CA GLU A 40 -38.43 -11.27 15.63
C GLU A 40 -39.56 -12.23 15.25
N VAL A 41 -39.30 -13.17 14.33
CA VAL A 41 -40.29 -14.19 13.94
C VAL A 41 -40.62 -15.09 15.13
N ALA A 42 -39.61 -15.52 15.89
CA ALA A 42 -39.79 -16.37 17.07
C ALA A 42 -40.62 -15.70 18.17
N ASP A 43 -40.35 -14.41 18.45
CA ASP A 43 -41.15 -13.61 19.40
C ASP A 43 -42.59 -13.42 18.88
N SER A 44 -42.78 -13.24 17.56
CA SER A 44 -44.11 -13.17 16.96
C SER A 44 -44.91 -14.47 17.13
N ILE A 45 -44.28 -15.63 16.92
CA ILE A 45 -44.91 -16.94 17.17
C ILE A 45 -45.34 -17.06 18.63
N ARG A 46 -44.43 -16.74 19.57
CA ARG A 46 -44.71 -16.81 21.01
C ARG A 46 -45.86 -15.90 21.41
N ASN A 47 -45.86 -14.66 20.93
CA ASN A 47 -46.92 -13.70 21.26
C ASN A 47 -48.27 -14.13 20.70
N ARG A 48 -48.33 -14.67 19.46
CA ARG A 48 -49.58 -15.18 18.88
C ARG A 48 -50.08 -16.43 19.57
N ALA A 49 -49.20 -17.34 20.00
CA ALA A 49 -49.56 -18.50 20.81
C ALA A 49 -50.15 -18.09 22.18
N LEU A 50 -49.61 -17.03 22.80
CA LEU A 50 -50.16 -16.50 24.04
C LEU A 50 -51.54 -15.83 23.84
N GLN A 51 -51.74 -15.09 22.74
CA GLN A 51 -53.05 -14.52 22.42
C GLN A 51 -54.07 -15.61 22.09
N LEU A 52 -53.68 -16.64 21.33
CA LEU A 52 -54.51 -17.82 21.08
C LEU A 52 -55.02 -18.41 22.41
N ARG A 53 -54.10 -18.66 23.36
CA ARG A 53 -54.46 -19.22 24.67
C ARG A 53 -55.32 -18.28 25.51
N ARG A 54 -55.17 -16.97 25.35
CA ARG A 54 -55.99 -15.96 26.02
C ARG A 54 -57.42 -15.97 25.49
N HIS A 55 -57.59 -15.93 24.18
CA HIS A 55 -58.90 -15.93 23.52
C HIS A 55 -59.61 -17.27 23.71
N GLU A 56 -58.89 -18.40 23.67
CA GLU A 56 -59.42 -19.72 24.06
C GLU A 56 -59.99 -19.71 25.48
N LYS A 57 -59.24 -19.21 26.46
CA LYS A 57 -59.73 -19.13 27.85
C LYS A 57 -60.96 -18.25 27.96
N ASN A 58 -60.96 -17.10 27.29
CA ASN A 58 -62.09 -16.19 27.31
C ASN A 58 -63.34 -16.79 26.66
N PHE A 59 -63.20 -17.55 25.57
CA PHE A 59 -64.28 -18.29 24.92
C PHE A 59 -65.03 -19.22 25.87
N PHE A 60 -64.30 -19.86 26.81
CA PHE A 60 -64.89 -20.73 27.81
C PHE A 60 -65.45 -19.99 29.03
N LEU A 61 -64.85 -18.86 29.42
CA LEU A 61 -65.20 -18.13 30.65
C LEU A 61 -66.33 -17.11 30.44
N PHE A 62 -66.45 -16.48 29.28
CA PHE A 62 -67.36 -15.36 29.03
C PHE A 62 -68.39 -15.67 27.95
N LYS A 63 -69.59 -16.11 28.35
CA LYS A 63 -70.70 -16.47 27.43
C LYS A 63 -71.09 -15.32 26.50
N GLU A 64 -71.17 -14.09 27.00
CA GLU A 64 -71.64 -12.92 26.24
C GLU A 64 -70.77 -12.59 25.03
N ASN A 65 -69.46 -12.84 25.12
CA ASN A 65 -68.49 -12.53 24.06
C ASN A 65 -68.00 -13.80 23.32
N ALA A 66 -68.68 -14.93 23.51
CA ALA A 66 -68.17 -16.21 23.03
C ALA A 66 -68.01 -16.28 21.50
N GLU A 67 -68.87 -15.63 20.72
CA GLU A 67 -68.71 -15.60 19.26
C GLU A 67 -67.48 -14.77 18.87
N GLU A 68 -67.31 -13.58 19.44
CA GLU A 68 -66.15 -12.72 19.20
C GLU A 68 -64.84 -13.41 19.61
N GLU A 69 -64.82 -14.11 20.74
CA GLU A 69 -63.66 -14.84 21.23
C GLU A 69 -63.35 -16.08 20.38
N SER A 70 -64.37 -16.72 19.79
CA SER A 70 -64.17 -17.81 18.83
C SER A 70 -63.53 -17.30 17.53
N ASP A 71 -64.07 -16.21 16.98
CA ASP A 71 -63.54 -15.59 15.77
C ASP A 71 -62.10 -15.11 15.98
N ALA A 72 -61.81 -14.50 17.13
CA ALA A 72 -60.45 -14.12 17.51
C ALA A 72 -59.52 -15.34 17.62
N THR A 73 -59.99 -16.44 18.21
CA THR A 73 -59.22 -17.69 18.30
C THR A 73 -58.87 -18.21 16.91
N ARG A 74 -59.81 -18.23 15.96
CA ARG A 74 -59.56 -18.63 14.57
C ARG A 74 -58.61 -17.68 13.84
N ASP A 75 -58.73 -16.38 14.07
CA ASP A 75 -57.81 -15.38 13.51
C ASP A 75 -56.37 -15.62 14.00
N TYR A 76 -56.17 -15.87 15.29
CA TYR A 76 -54.84 -16.19 15.83
C TYR A 76 -54.29 -17.54 15.35
N ILE A 77 -55.13 -18.54 15.05
CA ILE A 77 -54.72 -19.77 14.37
C ILE A 77 -54.16 -19.43 12.98
N GLY A 78 -54.89 -18.66 12.18
CA GLY A 78 -54.46 -18.23 10.84
C GLY A 78 -53.13 -17.46 10.89
N GLN A 79 -53.04 -16.50 11.80
CA GLN A 79 -51.83 -15.73 12.03
C GLN A 79 -50.63 -16.59 12.49
N LEU A 80 -50.86 -17.66 13.24
CA LEU A 80 -49.80 -18.61 13.62
C LEU A 80 -49.29 -19.40 12.42
N TYR A 81 -50.16 -19.80 11.49
CA TYR A 81 -49.73 -20.42 10.24
C TYR A 81 -48.84 -19.46 9.43
N ASP A 82 -49.27 -18.22 9.23
CA ASP A 82 -48.54 -17.22 8.44
C ASP A 82 -47.11 -17.01 8.96
N VAL A 83 -46.95 -16.83 10.28
CA VAL A 83 -45.63 -16.58 10.88
C VAL A 83 -44.79 -17.85 10.94
N THR A 84 -45.41 -19.03 11.11
CA THR A 84 -44.68 -20.31 11.09
C THR A 84 -44.16 -20.62 9.68
N GLU A 85 -44.89 -20.23 8.63
CA GLU A 85 -44.43 -20.34 7.24
C GLU A 85 -43.18 -19.49 6.98
N GLU A 86 -43.12 -18.25 7.51
CA GLU A 86 -41.92 -17.41 7.41
C GLU A 86 -40.70 -18.09 8.07
N ALA A 87 -40.91 -18.77 9.20
CA ALA A 87 -39.87 -19.49 9.93
C ALA A 87 -39.39 -20.78 9.23
N ARG A 88 -40.22 -21.38 8.35
CA ARG A 88 -39.99 -22.69 7.72
C ARG A 88 -38.69 -22.76 6.94
N SER A 89 -38.32 -21.66 6.30
CA SER A 89 -37.07 -21.55 5.51
C SER A 89 -35.78 -21.76 6.32
N ARG A 90 -35.84 -21.61 7.65
CA ARG A 90 -34.66 -21.67 8.53
C ARG A 90 -34.61 -22.89 9.44
N LYS A 91 -35.76 -23.32 9.97
CA LYS A 91 -35.85 -24.41 10.95
C LYS A 91 -36.97 -25.41 10.59
N PRO A 92 -36.83 -26.10 9.43
CA PRO A 92 -37.92 -26.89 8.85
C PRO A 92 -38.49 -27.94 9.79
N ASP A 93 -37.65 -28.65 10.54
CA ASP A 93 -38.10 -29.74 11.43
C ASP A 93 -38.95 -29.24 12.60
N ARG A 94 -38.59 -28.09 13.18
CA ARG A 94 -39.33 -27.52 14.32
C ARG A 94 -40.57 -26.76 13.91
N THR A 95 -40.55 -26.11 12.75
CA THR A 95 -41.74 -25.48 12.19
C THR A 95 -42.78 -26.54 11.80
N ALA A 96 -42.35 -27.70 11.28
CA ALA A 96 -43.26 -28.80 10.98
C ALA A 96 -43.97 -29.34 12.23
N ALA A 97 -43.25 -29.48 13.35
CA ALA A 97 -43.86 -29.90 14.62
C ALA A 97 -44.90 -28.88 15.13
N LEU A 98 -44.62 -27.58 15.01
CA LEU A 98 -45.55 -26.53 15.41
C LEU A 98 -46.78 -26.47 14.49
N GLU A 99 -46.59 -26.61 13.18
CA GLU A 99 -47.69 -26.67 12.20
C GLU A 99 -48.63 -27.86 12.47
N GLU A 100 -48.08 -29.03 12.83
CA GLU A 100 -48.88 -30.19 13.20
C GLU A 100 -49.74 -29.92 14.45
N LEU A 101 -49.17 -29.26 15.46
CA LEU A 101 -49.90 -28.88 16.66
C LEU A 101 -50.99 -27.85 16.37
N ILE A 102 -50.71 -26.84 15.53
CA ILE A 102 -51.70 -25.83 15.14
C ILE A 102 -52.87 -26.50 14.42
N ALA A 103 -52.60 -27.40 13.47
CA ALA A 103 -53.63 -28.15 12.74
C ALA A 103 -54.47 -29.05 13.67
N ARG A 104 -53.81 -29.70 14.63
CA ARG A 104 -54.50 -30.53 15.64
C ARG A 104 -55.39 -29.67 16.53
N TYR A 105 -54.90 -28.52 16.99
CA TYR A 105 -55.64 -27.56 17.80
C TYR A 105 -56.87 -27.02 17.06
N GLU A 106 -56.71 -26.61 15.80
CA GLU A 106 -57.79 -26.11 14.94
C GLU A 106 -58.91 -27.15 14.77
N GLY A 107 -58.54 -28.41 14.52
CA GLY A 107 -59.49 -29.52 14.44
C GLY A 107 -60.23 -29.76 15.76
N GLN A 108 -59.49 -29.77 16.89
CA GLN A 108 -60.09 -29.93 18.22
C GLN A 108 -61.02 -28.77 18.58
N PHE A 109 -60.66 -27.53 18.22
CA PHE A 109 -61.46 -26.35 18.50
C PHE A 109 -62.80 -26.42 17.76
N THR A 110 -62.77 -26.81 16.49
CA THR A 110 -63.97 -27.03 15.67
C THR A 110 -64.90 -28.11 16.27
N VAL A 111 -64.32 -29.20 16.78
CA VAL A 111 -65.07 -30.26 17.47
C VAL A 111 -65.75 -29.73 18.73
N VAL A 112 -65.02 -28.95 19.54
CA VAL A 112 -65.55 -28.34 20.78
C VAL A 112 -66.67 -27.35 20.47
N GLU A 113 -66.52 -26.48 19.48
CA GLU A 113 -67.58 -25.54 19.07
C GLU A 113 -68.85 -26.27 18.64
N THR A 114 -68.69 -27.30 17.80
CA THR A 114 -69.81 -28.12 17.32
C THR A 114 -70.45 -28.91 18.46
N GLY A 115 -69.66 -29.36 19.44
CA GLY A 115 -70.13 -30.04 20.65
C GLY A 115 -70.91 -29.10 21.56
N LEU A 116 -70.41 -27.89 21.80
CA LEU A 116 -71.08 -26.86 22.58
C LEU A 116 -72.42 -26.43 21.97
N SER A 117 -72.47 -26.27 20.65
CA SER A 117 -73.73 -25.95 19.95
C SER A 117 -74.78 -27.04 20.15
N ARG A 118 -74.39 -28.33 20.02
CA ARG A 118 -75.28 -29.48 20.26
C ARG A 118 -75.77 -29.55 21.70
N VAL A 119 -74.86 -29.41 22.67
CA VAL A 119 -75.19 -29.43 24.11
C VAL A 119 -76.11 -28.25 24.46
N SER A 120 -75.85 -27.05 23.94
CA SER A 120 -76.68 -25.88 24.17
C SER A 120 -78.10 -26.06 23.63
N GLN A 121 -78.25 -26.70 22.47
CA GLN A 121 -79.57 -27.01 21.91
C GLN A 121 -80.34 -27.99 22.81
N GLN A 122 -79.70 -29.07 23.25
CA GLN A 122 -80.33 -30.07 24.12
C GLN A 122 -80.69 -29.51 25.51
N LEU A 123 -79.87 -28.60 26.05
CA LEU A 123 -80.19 -27.91 27.30
C LEU A 123 -81.43 -27.02 27.17
N GLY A 124 -81.59 -26.32 26.03
CA GLY A 124 -82.80 -25.53 25.77
C GLY A 124 -84.06 -26.40 25.59
N GLU A 125 -83.93 -27.60 25.02
CA GLU A 125 -85.02 -28.58 24.95
C GLU A 125 -85.44 -29.06 26.36
N LEU A 126 -84.48 -29.36 27.24
CA LEU A 126 -84.76 -29.75 28.63
C LEU A 126 -85.34 -28.62 29.49
N GLU A 127 -84.89 -27.39 29.28
CA GLU A 127 -85.45 -26.20 29.95
C GLU A 127 -86.96 -26.07 29.67
N ALA A 128 -87.39 -26.40 28.45
CA ALA A 128 -88.79 -26.36 28.04
C ALA A 128 -89.65 -27.50 28.62
N GLU A 129 -89.05 -28.57 29.16
CA GLU A 129 -89.78 -29.76 29.64
C GLU A 129 -90.28 -29.64 31.09
N SER A 130 -89.61 -28.88 31.97
CA SER A 130 -89.99 -28.77 33.39
C SER A 130 -89.43 -27.52 34.09
N SER A 131 -90.23 -26.95 34.99
CA SER A 131 -89.82 -25.81 35.83
C SER A 131 -88.64 -26.11 36.77
N ALA A 132 -88.37 -27.39 37.05
CA ALA A 132 -87.19 -27.81 37.81
C ALA A 132 -85.89 -27.57 37.03
N TYR A 133 -85.92 -27.70 35.69
CA TYR A 133 -84.77 -27.41 34.84
C TYR A 133 -84.58 -25.91 34.65
N GLU A 134 -85.67 -25.16 34.47
CA GLU A 134 -85.68 -23.68 34.35
C GLU A 134 -84.93 -23.01 35.52
N ALA A 135 -85.19 -23.45 36.76
CA ALA A 135 -84.53 -22.87 37.94
C ALA A 135 -83.02 -23.15 38.02
N ALA A 136 -82.55 -24.24 37.42
CA ALA A 136 -81.14 -24.64 37.42
C ALA A 136 -80.35 -24.10 36.22
N MET A 137 -81.05 -23.68 35.16
CA MET A 137 -80.46 -23.36 33.87
C MET A 137 -79.43 -22.22 33.90
N PRO A 138 -79.63 -21.11 34.65
CA PRO A 138 -78.63 -20.04 34.73
C PRO A 138 -77.26 -20.53 35.24
N LEU A 139 -77.24 -21.47 36.18
CA LEU A 139 -76.01 -22.05 36.71
C LEU A 139 -75.38 -23.03 35.71
N VAL A 140 -76.21 -23.84 35.07
CA VAL A 140 -75.78 -24.80 34.04
C VAL A 140 -75.17 -24.06 32.85
N GLU A 141 -75.84 -23.06 32.31
CA GLU A 141 -75.35 -22.26 31.19
C GLU A 141 -74.06 -21.49 31.51
N ALA A 142 -73.91 -21.01 32.75
CA ALA A 142 -72.68 -20.34 33.19
C ALA A 142 -71.49 -21.30 33.32
N THR A 143 -71.75 -22.59 33.56
CA THR A 143 -70.70 -23.57 33.90
C THR A 143 -70.39 -24.54 32.74
N VAL A 144 -71.35 -24.78 31.84
CA VAL A 144 -71.26 -25.83 30.81
C VAL A 144 -70.09 -25.61 29.84
N ARG A 145 -69.69 -24.37 29.61
CA ARG A 145 -68.55 -24.03 28.74
C ARG A 145 -67.19 -24.34 29.40
N ASP A 146 -67.02 -24.05 30.68
CA ASP A 146 -65.74 -24.25 31.36
C ASP A 146 -65.56 -25.68 31.91
N LYS A 147 -66.65 -26.26 32.45
CA LYS A 147 -66.65 -27.56 33.15
C LYS A 147 -67.89 -28.41 32.82
N PRO A 148 -68.00 -28.94 31.59
CA PRO A 148 -69.12 -29.78 31.18
C PRO A 148 -69.32 -31.02 32.07
N ALA A 149 -68.25 -31.65 32.56
CA ALA A 149 -68.38 -32.83 33.44
C ALA A 149 -69.05 -32.49 34.78
N VAL A 150 -68.80 -31.29 35.33
CA VAL A 150 -69.44 -30.83 36.56
C VAL A 150 -70.94 -30.62 36.32
N VAL A 151 -71.31 -30.10 35.15
CA VAL A 151 -72.71 -29.98 34.75
C VAL A 151 -73.36 -31.36 34.58
N ALA A 152 -72.66 -32.34 33.98
CA ALA A 152 -73.17 -33.70 33.85
C ALA A 152 -73.50 -34.30 35.23
N THR A 153 -72.57 -34.21 36.19
CA THR A 153 -72.80 -34.69 37.56
C THR A 153 -73.96 -33.96 38.24
N PHE A 154 -74.07 -32.64 38.06
CA PHE A 154 -75.17 -31.86 38.63
C PHE A 154 -76.54 -32.30 38.08
N LEU A 155 -76.66 -32.52 36.76
CA LEU A 155 -77.89 -33.00 36.13
C LEU A 155 -78.26 -34.42 36.60
N GLN A 156 -77.27 -35.27 36.87
CA GLN A 156 -77.49 -36.61 37.42
C GLN A 156 -77.98 -36.58 38.87
N GLU A 157 -77.30 -35.83 39.73
CA GLU A 157 -77.57 -35.83 41.17
C GLU A 157 -78.81 -35.02 41.55
N GLN A 158 -78.99 -33.84 40.94
CA GLN A 158 -80.06 -32.92 41.34
C GLN A 158 -81.33 -33.09 40.50
N LEU A 159 -81.20 -33.57 39.26
CA LEU A 159 -82.32 -33.70 38.32
C LEU A 159 -82.59 -35.14 37.89
N SER A 160 -81.89 -36.12 38.48
CA SER A 160 -82.11 -37.56 38.28
C SER A 160 -82.03 -38.03 36.82
N LEU A 161 -81.22 -37.37 35.99
CA LEU A 161 -80.93 -37.87 34.63
C LEU A 161 -80.14 -39.18 34.69
N ALA A 162 -80.52 -40.14 33.86
CA ALA A 162 -79.83 -41.43 33.76
C ALA A 162 -78.40 -41.27 33.20
N ASP A 163 -77.50 -42.18 33.58
CA ASP A 163 -76.09 -42.19 33.13
C ASP A 163 -75.93 -42.34 31.61
N ASP A 164 -76.86 -43.06 30.98
CA ASP A 164 -76.91 -43.32 29.54
C ASP A 164 -77.69 -42.24 28.77
N HIS A 165 -78.17 -41.20 29.45
CA HIS A 165 -78.89 -40.12 28.80
C HIS A 165 -77.99 -39.43 27.75
N PRO A 166 -78.49 -39.17 26.51
CA PRO A 166 -77.66 -38.62 25.44
C PRO A 166 -76.92 -37.34 25.80
N LEU A 167 -77.56 -36.43 26.55
CA LEU A 167 -76.92 -35.18 27.03
C LEU A 167 -75.76 -35.45 27.99
N ILE A 168 -75.90 -36.40 28.92
CA ILE A 168 -74.85 -36.74 29.88
C ILE A 168 -73.63 -37.30 29.15
N VAL A 169 -73.84 -38.19 28.18
CA VAL A 169 -72.77 -38.75 27.35
C VAL A 169 -72.08 -37.63 26.55
N GLN A 170 -72.85 -36.72 25.97
CA GLN A 170 -72.30 -35.58 25.22
C GLN A 170 -71.52 -34.60 26.11
N LEU A 171 -71.98 -34.31 27.33
CA LEU A 171 -71.27 -33.47 28.29
C LEU A 171 -69.95 -34.10 28.71
N LYS A 172 -69.93 -35.40 29.02
CA LYS A 172 -68.70 -36.12 29.36
C LYS A 172 -67.71 -36.14 28.18
N GLN A 173 -68.20 -36.32 26.95
CA GLN A 173 -67.37 -36.25 25.75
C GLN A 173 -66.82 -34.84 25.52
N LEU A 174 -67.66 -33.81 25.68
CA LEU A 174 -67.25 -32.41 25.52
C LEU A 174 -66.17 -32.02 26.52
N ASP A 175 -66.25 -32.50 27.76
CA ASP A 175 -65.22 -32.28 28.78
C ASP A 175 -63.87 -32.88 28.35
N ALA A 176 -63.89 -34.11 27.81
CA ALA A 176 -62.70 -34.76 27.26
C ALA A 176 -62.11 -34.01 26.06
N ASP A 177 -62.96 -33.55 25.13
CA ASP A 177 -62.54 -32.78 23.94
C ASP A 177 -61.93 -31.42 24.35
N ILE A 178 -62.52 -30.74 25.34
CA ILE A 178 -61.96 -29.51 25.93
C ILE A 178 -60.62 -29.79 26.61
N GLY A 179 -60.48 -30.92 27.31
CA GLY A 179 -59.20 -31.34 27.91
C GLY A 179 -58.11 -31.55 26.86
N LEU A 180 -58.44 -32.22 25.75
CA LEU A 180 -57.51 -32.43 24.63
C LEU A 180 -57.10 -31.11 23.97
N LEU A 181 -58.08 -30.24 23.69
CA LEU A 181 -57.83 -28.89 23.18
C LEU A 181 -56.89 -28.11 24.10
N ARG A 182 -57.18 -28.13 25.41
CA ARG A 182 -56.40 -27.40 26.41
C ARG A 182 -54.95 -27.89 26.47
N ASN A 183 -54.74 -29.20 26.37
CA ASN A 183 -53.41 -29.81 26.34
C ASN A 183 -52.64 -29.42 25.07
N THR A 184 -53.27 -29.50 23.89
CA THR A 184 -52.62 -29.07 22.64
C THR A 184 -52.26 -27.58 22.66
N GLY A 185 -53.15 -26.74 23.19
CA GLY A 185 -52.87 -25.30 23.37
C GLY A 185 -51.68 -25.03 24.30
N GLU A 186 -51.51 -25.84 25.35
CA GLU A 186 -50.31 -25.79 26.21
C GLU A 186 -49.05 -26.25 25.49
N GLU A 187 -49.12 -27.32 24.69
CA GLU A 187 -47.99 -27.78 23.86
C GLU A 187 -47.54 -26.70 22.86
N ILE A 188 -48.48 -25.99 22.20
CA ILE A 188 -48.17 -24.86 21.32
C ILE A 188 -47.41 -23.76 22.08
N VAL A 189 -47.84 -23.42 23.30
CA VAL A 189 -47.16 -22.42 24.13
C VAL A 189 -45.76 -22.91 24.57
N VAL A 190 -45.60 -24.17 24.91
CA VAL A 190 -44.30 -24.74 25.28
C VAL A 190 -43.33 -24.69 24.09
N ILE A 191 -43.74 -25.18 22.92
CA ILE A 191 -42.89 -25.19 21.72
C ILE A 191 -42.54 -23.76 21.27
N SER A 192 -43.51 -22.84 21.29
CA SER A 192 -43.24 -21.44 20.93
C SER A 192 -42.26 -20.75 21.89
N ASN A 193 -42.32 -21.04 23.19
CA ASN A 193 -41.33 -20.57 24.17
C ASN A 193 -39.94 -21.15 23.93
N GLU A 194 -39.84 -22.44 23.57
CA GLU A 194 -38.56 -23.04 23.17
C GLU A 194 -37.99 -22.41 21.90
N PHE A 195 -38.86 -22.07 20.95
CA PHE A 195 -38.50 -21.39 19.71
C PHE A 195 -37.89 -20.00 19.98
N ASP A 196 -38.55 -19.18 20.80
CA ASP A 196 -38.06 -17.88 21.27
C ASP A 196 -36.74 -18.00 22.04
N ARG A 197 -36.66 -18.94 22.99
CA ARG A 197 -35.46 -19.16 23.79
C ARG A 197 -34.25 -19.53 22.94
N ASP A 198 -34.44 -20.40 21.96
CA ASP A 198 -33.36 -20.83 21.08
C ASP A 198 -32.95 -19.73 20.09
N ALA A 199 -33.91 -18.98 19.54
CA ALA A 199 -33.61 -17.81 18.72
C ALA A 199 -32.79 -16.77 19.50
N ARG A 200 -33.16 -16.52 20.76
CA ARG A 200 -32.46 -15.57 21.65
C ARG A 200 -31.05 -16.05 21.99
N SER A 201 -30.90 -17.33 22.33
CA SER A 201 -29.60 -17.94 22.60
C SER A 201 -28.67 -17.86 21.38
N ASN A 202 -29.18 -18.16 20.19
CA ASN A 202 -28.39 -18.08 18.95
C ASN A 202 -28.03 -16.62 18.62
N ALA A 203 -28.95 -15.66 18.80
CA ALA A 203 -28.67 -14.23 18.64
C ALA A 203 -27.58 -13.76 19.60
N GLU A 204 -27.68 -14.09 20.89
CA GLU A 204 -26.66 -13.76 21.89
C GLU A 204 -25.30 -14.39 21.56
N ASN A 205 -25.30 -15.65 21.15
CA ASN A 205 -24.08 -16.34 20.74
C ASN A 205 -23.46 -15.72 19.48
N GLY A 206 -24.26 -15.36 18.49
CA GLY A 206 -23.81 -14.69 17.26
C GLY A 206 -23.23 -13.31 17.54
N ILE A 207 -23.86 -12.53 18.43
CA ILE A 207 -23.36 -11.23 18.88
C ILE A 207 -22.03 -11.41 19.62
N ARG A 208 -21.96 -12.33 20.59
CA ARG A 208 -20.75 -12.60 21.37
C ARG A 208 -19.60 -13.05 20.47
N GLN A 209 -19.86 -13.98 19.56
CA GLN A 209 -18.86 -14.44 18.59
C GLN A 209 -18.34 -13.28 17.75
N SER A 210 -19.23 -12.41 17.27
CA SER A 210 -18.86 -11.23 16.48
C SER A 210 -18.02 -10.22 17.28
N GLN A 211 -18.35 -9.97 18.55
CA GLN A 211 -17.57 -9.11 19.44
C GLN A 211 -16.16 -9.64 19.67
N VAL A 212 -16.03 -10.94 19.97
CA VAL A 212 -14.73 -11.60 20.14
C VAL A 212 -13.93 -11.53 18.84
N ALA A 213 -14.58 -11.75 17.69
CA ALA A 213 -13.91 -11.67 16.41
C ALA A 213 -13.36 -10.26 16.13
N ILE A 214 -14.15 -9.21 16.38
CA ILE A 214 -13.68 -7.81 16.23
C ILE A 214 -12.48 -7.55 17.16
N LEU A 215 -12.55 -8.00 18.42
CA LEU A 215 -11.46 -7.86 19.41
C LEU A 215 -10.16 -8.58 19.00
N VAL A 216 -10.23 -9.65 18.20
CA VAL A 216 -9.05 -10.38 17.72
C VAL A 216 -8.55 -9.81 16.40
N PHE A 217 -9.45 -9.61 15.42
CA PHE A 217 -9.08 -9.24 14.06
C PHE A 217 -8.64 -7.78 13.95
N VAL A 218 -9.23 -6.83 14.70
CA VAL A 218 -8.83 -5.42 14.62
C VAL A 218 -7.40 -5.20 15.14
N PRO A 219 -6.99 -5.70 16.31
CA PRO A 219 -5.60 -5.57 16.77
C PRO A 219 -4.61 -6.32 15.88
N LEU A 220 -4.98 -7.51 15.40
CA LEU A 220 -4.14 -8.27 14.45
C LEU A 220 -3.93 -7.46 13.17
N PHE A 221 -4.98 -6.86 12.62
CA PHE A 221 -4.92 -6.00 11.45
C PHE A 221 -4.03 -4.77 11.70
N LEU A 222 -4.19 -4.09 12.84
CA LEU A 222 -3.37 -2.94 13.21
C LEU A 222 -1.90 -3.33 13.37
N ALA A 223 -1.61 -4.50 13.97
CA ALA A 223 -0.26 -5.01 14.12
C ALA A 223 0.39 -5.31 12.76
N ILE A 224 -0.35 -5.93 11.83
CA ILE A 224 0.14 -6.19 10.48
C ILE A 224 0.36 -4.88 9.73
N GLY A 225 -0.59 -3.94 9.79
CA GLY A 225 -0.48 -2.62 9.15
C GLY A 225 0.68 -1.78 9.70
N LEU A 226 0.91 -1.82 11.01
CA LEU A 226 2.07 -1.20 11.63
C LEU A 226 3.37 -1.89 11.20
N GLY A 227 3.37 -3.23 11.11
CA GLY A 227 4.49 -4.01 10.62
C GLY A 227 4.86 -3.68 9.18
N THR A 228 3.89 -3.57 8.26
CA THR A 228 4.13 -3.16 6.88
C THR A 228 4.65 -1.72 6.81
N LEU A 229 4.10 -0.81 7.62
CA LEU A 229 4.57 0.58 7.70
C LEU A 229 6.02 0.68 8.20
N LEU A 230 6.37 -0.03 9.27
CA LEU A 230 7.74 -0.06 9.80
C LEU A 230 8.72 -0.69 8.80
N PHE A 231 8.29 -1.74 8.08
CA PHE A 231 9.08 -2.37 7.02
C PHE A 231 9.39 -1.40 5.87
N ILE A 232 8.40 -0.63 5.41
CA ILE A 232 8.61 0.42 4.40
C ILE A 232 9.55 1.49 4.93
N SER A 233 9.28 2.00 6.14
CA SER A 233 10.05 3.08 6.75
C SER A 233 11.53 2.71 6.89
N THR A 234 11.83 1.57 7.54
CA THR A 234 13.22 1.15 7.77
C THR A 234 13.92 0.68 6.50
N GLY A 235 13.21 0.07 5.56
CA GLY A 235 13.78 -0.46 4.32
C GLY A 235 14.05 0.60 3.25
N VAL A 236 13.14 1.55 3.07
CA VAL A 236 13.18 2.56 1.99
C VAL A 236 13.79 3.87 2.50
N VAL A 237 13.28 4.42 3.61
CA VAL A 237 13.71 5.75 4.09
C VAL A 237 15.17 5.74 4.50
N ARG A 238 15.63 4.68 5.17
CA ARG A 238 17.05 4.55 5.55
C ARG A 238 17.97 4.58 4.33
N ARG A 239 17.60 3.90 3.24
CA ARG A 239 18.41 3.88 2.01
C ARG A 239 18.42 5.23 1.30
N LEU A 240 17.28 5.91 1.24
CA LEU A 240 17.21 7.27 0.70
C LEU A 240 18.09 8.26 1.50
N LYS A 241 18.06 8.17 2.84
CA LYS A 241 18.95 9.00 3.69
C LYS A 241 20.43 8.75 3.42
N MET A 242 20.84 7.50 3.18
CA MET A 242 22.24 7.21 2.84
C MET A 242 22.64 7.84 1.50
N LEU A 243 21.77 7.74 0.49
CA LEU A 243 22.02 8.38 -0.80
C LEU A 243 22.15 9.91 -0.66
N THR A 244 21.24 10.55 0.09
CA THR A 244 21.31 12.00 0.31
C THR A 244 22.62 12.40 0.98
N ALA A 245 23.04 11.65 2.02
CA ALA A 245 24.31 11.92 2.71
C ALA A 245 25.52 11.76 1.77
N SER A 246 25.57 10.73 0.93
CA SER A 246 26.67 10.55 -0.03
C SER A 246 26.70 11.64 -1.10
N VAL A 247 25.55 12.13 -1.55
CA VAL A 247 25.48 13.25 -2.51
C VAL A 247 25.92 14.56 -1.86
N GLU A 248 25.55 14.79 -0.60
CA GLU A 248 25.95 15.97 0.16
C GLU A 248 27.46 15.99 0.43
N GLU A 249 28.05 14.84 0.79
CA GLU A 249 29.49 14.68 0.98
C GLU A 249 30.28 14.96 -0.31
N ILE A 250 29.81 14.45 -1.46
CA ILE A 250 30.40 14.72 -2.77
C ILE A 250 30.30 16.21 -3.14
N GLY A 251 29.21 16.88 -2.76
CA GLY A 251 29.00 18.29 -3.06
C GLY A 251 29.91 19.25 -2.28
N GLU A 252 30.35 18.89 -1.08
CA GLU A 252 31.24 19.74 -0.27
C GLU A 252 32.73 19.52 -0.57
N HIS A 253 33.12 18.29 -0.88
CA HIS A 253 34.50 17.95 -1.19
C HIS A 253 34.52 16.95 -2.37
N PHE A 254 35.07 17.37 -3.51
CA PHE A 254 35.30 16.52 -4.69
C PHE A 254 36.39 15.47 -4.38
N VAL A 255 36.06 14.47 -3.56
CA VAL A 255 36.99 13.43 -3.10
C VAL A 255 36.77 12.15 -3.90
N HIS A 256 37.86 11.58 -4.43
CA HIS A 256 37.82 10.26 -5.04
C HIS A 256 37.39 9.18 -4.04
N GLY A 257 36.47 8.32 -4.45
CA GLY A 257 36.07 7.16 -3.67
C GLY A 257 35.10 7.42 -2.52
N ALA A 258 34.38 8.56 -2.54
CA ALA A 258 33.28 8.82 -1.62
C ALA A 258 32.13 7.81 -1.84
N ALA A 259 32.13 6.77 -1.00
CA ALA A 259 31.04 5.87 -0.57
C ALA A 259 31.37 4.37 -0.77
N PRO A 260 31.35 3.56 0.31
CA PRO A 260 31.45 2.11 0.18
C PRO A 260 30.16 1.55 -0.46
N VAL A 261 30.24 1.28 -1.76
CA VAL A 261 29.20 0.59 -2.54
C VAL A 261 29.25 -0.89 -2.22
N ARG A 262 28.59 -1.31 -1.13
CA ARG A 262 28.18 -2.71 -0.99
C ARG A 262 27.02 -2.83 -0.01
N GLY A 263 25.81 -2.84 -0.58
CA GLY A 263 24.68 -3.46 0.09
C GLY A 263 25.04 -4.92 0.40
N ALA A 264 25.09 -5.27 1.68
CA ALA A 264 25.23 -6.65 2.14
C ALA A 264 24.09 -7.49 1.55
N GLY A 265 24.34 -8.21 0.46
CA GLY A 265 23.38 -9.13 -0.17
C GLY A 265 23.18 -8.96 -1.67
N GLY A 266 24.24 -9.03 -2.48
CA GLY A 266 24.26 -9.61 -3.84
C GLY A 266 23.28 -9.13 -4.95
N HIS A 267 22.38 -8.18 -4.71
CA HIS A 267 21.45 -7.65 -5.69
C HIS A 267 21.50 -6.13 -5.67
N MET A 268 22.02 -5.52 -6.74
CA MET A 268 21.97 -4.08 -6.94
C MET A 268 20.52 -3.65 -7.14
N ASP A 269 20.02 -2.75 -6.28
CA ASP A 269 18.74 -2.09 -6.46
C ASP A 269 18.88 -0.72 -7.15
N GLU A 270 17.77 -0.02 -7.40
CA GLU A 270 17.79 1.27 -8.09
C GLU A 270 18.61 2.34 -7.34
N VAL A 271 18.73 2.24 -6.02
CA VAL A 271 19.55 3.14 -5.21
C VAL A 271 21.02 2.80 -5.39
N ASP A 272 21.37 1.52 -5.42
CA ASP A 272 22.76 1.08 -5.69
C ASP A 272 23.23 1.53 -7.10
N ILE A 273 22.36 1.48 -8.11
CA ILE A 273 22.65 2.00 -9.46
C ILE A 273 22.89 3.51 -9.42
N LEU A 274 22.06 4.25 -8.66
CA LEU A 274 22.18 5.69 -8.57
C LEU A 274 23.47 6.11 -7.84
N VAL A 275 23.82 5.42 -6.74
CA VAL A 275 25.10 5.64 -6.04
C VAL A 275 26.28 5.41 -6.98
N GLU A 276 26.28 4.32 -7.76
CA GLU A 276 27.35 4.03 -8.71
C GLU A 276 27.44 5.10 -9.81
N LYS A 277 26.31 5.56 -10.36
CA LYS A 277 26.30 6.64 -11.36
C LYS A 277 26.80 7.96 -10.80
N THR A 278 26.43 8.30 -9.57
CA THR A 278 26.94 9.49 -8.89
C THR A 278 28.45 9.39 -8.68
N ARG A 279 28.97 8.21 -8.31
CA ARG A 279 30.42 7.97 -8.17
C ARG A 279 31.16 8.19 -9.48
N ILE A 280 30.69 7.58 -10.58
CA ILE A 280 31.29 7.75 -11.91
C ILE A 280 31.30 9.23 -12.31
N MET A 281 30.20 9.95 -12.07
CA MET A 281 30.11 11.38 -12.36
C MET A 281 31.10 12.20 -11.52
N ASN A 282 31.27 11.88 -10.24
CA ASN A 282 32.23 12.56 -9.36
C ASN A 282 33.68 12.33 -9.82
N ASP A 283 34.04 11.09 -10.16
CA ASP A 283 35.39 10.78 -10.66
C ASP A 283 35.67 11.55 -11.97
N GLN A 284 34.69 11.65 -12.87
CA GLN A 284 34.81 12.46 -14.10
C GLN A 284 34.97 13.96 -13.84
N LEU A 285 34.29 14.50 -12.82
CA LEU A 285 34.43 15.91 -12.46
C LEU A 285 35.85 16.23 -11.97
N ILE A 286 36.44 15.32 -11.18
CA ILE A 286 37.81 15.50 -10.69
C ILE A 286 38.82 15.44 -11.85
N ASP A 287 38.65 14.50 -12.78
CA ASP A 287 39.51 14.41 -13.96
C ASP A 287 39.44 15.69 -14.82
N TRP A 288 38.23 16.24 -15.01
CA TRP A 288 38.05 17.51 -15.74
C TRP A 288 38.64 18.72 -15.02
N GLU A 289 38.61 18.75 -13.69
CA GLU A 289 39.23 19.83 -12.91
C GLU A 289 40.75 19.84 -13.13
N GLN A 290 41.40 18.67 -13.09
CA GLN A 290 42.83 18.53 -13.36
C GLN A 290 43.19 18.93 -14.81
N GLU A 291 42.43 18.46 -15.79
CA GLU A 291 42.65 18.81 -17.20
C GLU A 291 42.53 20.32 -17.44
N LEU A 292 41.57 20.98 -16.76
CA LEU A 292 41.38 22.42 -16.85
C LEU A 292 42.55 23.19 -16.23
N GLU A 293 43.07 22.75 -15.09
CA GLU A 293 44.26 23.34 -14.46
C GLU A 293 45.48 23.25 -15.37
N ASP A 294 45.75 22.07 -15.94
CA ASP A 294 46.86 21.85 -16.88
C ASP A 294 46.75 22.76 -18.12
N LYS A 295 45.55 22.87 -18.69
CA LYS A 295 45.28 23.75 -19.84
C LYS A 295 45.47 25.22 -19.48
N ASN A 296 45.08 25.63 -18.28
CA ASN A 296 45.27 27.00 -17.82
C ASN A 296 46.77 27.33 -17.64
N LEU A 297 47.55 26.39 -17.09
CA LEU A 297 49.01 26.55 -16.99
C LEU A 297 49.69 26.64 -18.36
N GLU A 298 49.26 25.83 -19.32
CA GLU A 298 49.72 25.88 -20.71
C GLU A 298 49.43 27.25 -21.35
N LEU A 299 48.20 27.76 -21.18
CA LEU A 299 47.80 29.08 -21.66
C LEU A 299 48.62 30.20 -21.02
N ILE A 300 48.84 30.18 -19.71
CA ILE A 300 49.66 31.17 -19.01
C ILE A 300 51.09 31.17 -19.56
N ARG A 301 51.65 29.97 -19.84
CA ARG A 301 52.99 29.84 -20.41
C ARG A 301 53.06 30.41 -21.84
N SER A 302 52.10 30.09 -22.69
CA SER A 302 52.03 30.64 -24.06
C SER A 302 51.87 32.16 -24.05
N GLN A 303 50.97 32.71 -23.21
CA GLN A 303 50.81 34.15 -23.05
C GLN A 303 52.11 34.84 -22.62
N LYS A 304 52.86 34.23 -21.68
CA LYS A 304 54.15 34.75 -21.24
C LYS A 304 55.19 34.77 -22.37
N LEU A 305 55.25 33.72 -23.19
CA LEU A 305 56.16 33.66 -24.34
C LEU A 305 55.78 34.68 -25.42
N ALA A 306 54.49 34.79 -25.75
CA ALA A 306 54.01 35.79 -26.71
C ALA A 306 54.30 37.23 -26.27
N ALA A 307 54.13 37.53 -24.97
CA ALA A 307 54.49 38.82 -24.39
C ALA A 307 56.00 39.09 -24.48
N ILE A 308 56.84 38.10 -24.15
CA ILE A 308 58.30 38.19 -24.31
C ILE A 308 58.66 38.41 -25.79
N GLY A 309 58.03 37.71 -26.73
CA GLY A 309 58.30 37.87 -28.16
C GLY A 309 57.93 39.25 -28.70
N THR A 310 56.80 39.78 -28.26
CA THR A 310 56.36 41.13 -28.62
C THR A 310 57.33 42.19 -28.09
N LEU A 311 57.74 42.09 -26.82
CA LEU A 311 58.71 42.99 -26.21
C LEU A 311 60.10 42.86 -26.86
N ALA A 312 60.58 41.63 -27.04
CA ALA A 312 61.87 41.34 -27.67
C ALA A 312 61.93 41.88 -29.09
N SER A 313 60.86 41.78 -29.88
CA SER A 313 60.82 42.33 -31.24
C SER A 313 60.90 43.85 -31.27
N GLY A 314 60.24 44.54 -30.34
CA GLY A 314 60.36 46.00 -30.21
C GLY A 314 61.78 46.40 -29.80
N VAL A 315 62.29 45.80 -28.72
CA VAL A 315 63.62 46.07 -28.18
C VAL A 315 64.72 45.73 -29.19
N ALA A 316 64.60 44.61 -29.91
CA ALA A 316 65.59 44.20 -30.90
C ALA A 316 65.69 45.19 -32.06
N HIS A 317 64.57 45.71 -32.54
CA HIS A 317 64.58 46.72 -33.59
C HIS A 317 65.26 48.00 -33.10
N GLU A 318 64.96 48.43 -31.88
CA GLU A 318 65.57 49.62 -31.27
C GLU A 318 67.04 49.46 -30.91
N LEU A 319 67.51 48.26 -30.54
CA LEU A 319 68.92 47.97 -30.23
C LEU A 319 69.76 47.71 -31.48
N ASN A 320 69.21 47.05 -32.50
CA ASN A 320 69.95 46.78 -33.73
C ASN A 320 70.35 48.06 -34.46
N ASN A 321 69.54 49.11 -34.36
CA ASN A 321 69.83 50.41 -34.98
C ASN A 321 71.12 51.08 -34.43
N PRO A 322 71.27 51.37 -33.13
CA PRO A 322 72.50 51.94 -32.57
C PRO A 322 73.68 50.98 -32.69
N LEU A 323 73.49 49.66 -32.53
CA LEU A 323 74.57 48.68 -32.73
C LEU A 323 75.09 48.72 -34.17
N ASN A 324 74.20 48.75 -35.17
CA ASN A 324 74.61 48.86 -36.56
C ASN A 324 75.37 50.16 -36.83
N ASN A 325 74.93 51.28 -36.25
CA ASN A 325 75.62 52.56 -36.36
C ASN A 325 77.02 52.51 -35.71
N ILE A 326 77.14 52.00 -34.49
CA ILE A 326 78.43 51.84 -33.79
C ILE A 326 79.37 50.94 -34.61
N ASN A 327 78.86 49.82 -35.13
CA ASN A 327 79.63 48.90 -35.96
C ASN A 327 80.15 49.58 -37.24
N ILE A 328 79.28 50.29 -37.98
CA ILE A 328 79.68 50.99 -39.21
C ILE A 328 80.69 52.09 -38.89
N SER A 329 80.45 52.91 -37.87
CA SER A 329 81.37 53.98 -37.47
C SER A 329 82.73 53.41 -37.06
N ALA A 330 82.77 52.33 -36.29
CA ALA A 330 84.00 51.66 -35.90
C ALA A 330 84.74 51.05 -37.11
N GLN A 331 84.02 50.42 -38.06
CA GLN A 331 84.61 49.91 -39.29
C GLN A 331 85.18 51.02 -40.18
N VAL A 332 84.47 52.16 -40.31
CA VAL A 332 84.94 53.34 -41.07
C VAL A 332 86.17 53.95 -40.41
N LEU A 333 86.16 54.14 -39.09
CA LEU A 333 87.32 54.63 -38.33
C LEU A 333 88.52 53.69 -38.48
N LYS A 334 88.31 52.38 -38.34
CA LYS A 334 89.34 51.37 -38.55
C LYS A 334 89.96 51.47 -39.94
N LYS A 335 89.14 51.66 -40.97
CA LYS A 335 89.62 51.83 -42.35
C LYS A 335 90.42 53.13 -42.52
N GLN A 336 89.93 54.25 -41.99
CA GLN A 336 90.58 55.55 -42.10
C GLN A 336 91.91 55.64 -41.33
N MET A 337 91.99 54.99 -40.17
CA MET A 337 93.16 55.03 -39.30
C MET A 337 94.19 53.92 -39.59
N SER A 338 93.88 53.01 -40.53
CA SER A 338 94.70 51.82 -40.84
C SER A 338 96.17 52.09 -41.20
N ALA A 339 96.51 53.29 -41.67
CA ALA A 339 97.87 53.67 -42.03
C ALA A 339 98.65 54.42 -40.94
N THR A 340 97.97 54.91 -39.89
CA THR A 340 98.55 55.87 -38.92
C THR A 340 98.33 55.46 -37.45
N ALA A 341 97.39 54.55 -37.18
CA ALA A 341 97.07 54.08 -35.84
C ALA A 341 98.14 53.16 -35.26
N SER A 342 98.30 53.22 -33.94
CA SER A 342 99.04 52.22 -33.17
C SER A 342 98.31 50.87 -33.20
N ARG A 343 99.07 49.78 -33.02
CA ARG A 343 98.52 48.42 -32.92
C ARG A 343 97.41 48.32 -31.86
N LYS A 344 97.57 49.02 -30.74
CA LYS A 344 96.60 49.03 -29.63
C LYS A 344 95.27 49.70 -30.00
N GLU A 345 95.29 50.76 -30.82
CA GLU A 345 94.09 51.44 -31.31
C GLU A 345 93.32 50.55 -32.30
N MET A 346 94.03 49.80 -33.15
CA MET A 346 93.43 48.83 -34.06
C MET A 346 92.80 47.65 -33.32
N GLU A 347 93.48 47.09 -32.32
CA GLU A 347 92.94 46.04 -31.43
C GLU A 347 91.68 46.53 -30.69
N THR A 348 91.68 47.77 -30.20
CA THR A 348 90.50 48.37 -29.53
C THR A 348 89.30 48.50 -30.47
N LEU A 349 89.51 48.88 -31.74
CA LEU A 349 88.45 48.96 -32.74
C LEU A 349 87.90 47.58 -33.10
N ASP A 350 88.77 46.57 -33.18
CA ASP A 350 88.37 45.18 -33.37
C ASP A 350 87.53 44.64 -32.20
N ASP A 351 87.91 44.99 -30.98
CA ASP A 351 87.11 44.65 -29.79
C ASP A 351 85.74 45.30 -29.84
N ILE A 352 85.63 46.59 -30.20
CA ILE A 352 84.34 47.29 -30.32
C ILE A 352 83.45 46.64 -31.38
N ILE A 353 84.01 46.32 -32.55
CA ILE A 353 83.28 45.63 -33.63
C ILE A 353 82.83 44.25 -33.14
N GLY A 354 83.71 43.48 -32.52
CA GLY A 354 83.44 42.16 -31.97
C GLY A 354 82.33 42.18 -30.91
N GLN A 355 82.37 43.12 -29.96
CA GLN A 355 81.32 43.28 -28.96
C GLN A 355 79.98 43.69 -29.58
N THR A 356 79.99 44.56 -30.58
CA THR A 356 78.76 44.99 -31.26
C THR A 356 78.09 43.84 -32.01
N LEU A 357 78.89 43.00 -32.69
CA LEU A 357 78.39 41.78 -33.35
C LEU A 357 77.89 40.75 -32.33
N ARG A 358 78.58 40.61 -31.19
CA ARG A 358 78.16 39.71 -30.10
C ARG A 358 76.82 40.12 -29.51
N VAL A 359 76.62 41.40 -29.18
CA VAL A 359 75.34 41.90 -28.65
C VAL A 359 74.22 41.71 -29.68
N ARG A 360 74.50 41.95 -30.97
CA ARG A 360 73.54 41.67 -32.05
C ARG A 360 73.13 40.20 -32.11
N GLY A 361 74.07 39.27 -31.89
CA GLY A 361 73.80 37.83 -31.77
C GLY A 361 72.87 37.52 -30.60
N ILE A 362 73.18 38.04 -29.40
CA ILE A 362 72.36 37.84 -28.18
C ILE A 362 70.91 38.34 -28.39
N VAL A 363 70.74 39.49 -29.03
CA VAL A 363 69.42 40.04 -29.36
C VAL A 363 68.68 39.15 -30.37
N GLY A 364 69.39 38.56 -31.33
CA GLY A 364 68.85 37.58 -32.28
C GLY A 364 68.37 36.30 -31.60
N ASP A 365 69.19 35.75 -30.69
CA ASP A 365 68.88 34.51 -29.97
C ASP A 365 67.63 34.68 -29.07
N LEU A 366 67.48 35.84 -28.42
CA LEU A 366 66.29 36.16 -27.61
C LEU A 366 65.01 36.25 -28.46
N LEU A 367 65.12 36.82 -29.66
CA LEU A 367 64.04 36.89 -30.65
C LEU A 367 63.63 35.52 -31.18
N GLU A 368 64.62 34.67 -31.43
CA GLU A 368 64.39 33.30 -31.90
C GLU A 368 63.74 32.44 -30.82
N PHE A 369 64.19 32.57 -29.56
CA PHE A 369 63.61 31.88 -28.42
C PHE A 369 62.14 32.24 -28.17
N ALA A 370 61.78 33.50 -28.36
CA ALA A 370 60.44 34.00 -28.06
C ALA A 370 59.43 33.83 -29.22
N ARG A 371 59.89 33.32 -30.37
CA ARG A 371 59.04 33.15 -31.55
C ARG A 371 58.46 31.74 -31.57
N GLU A 372 57.15 31.62 -31.32
CA GLU A 372 56.40 30.43 -31.67
C GLU A 372 56.39 30.30 -33.21
N ARG A 373 57.21 29.38 -33.75
CA ARG A 373 57.05 28.89 -35.12
C ARG A 373 56.35 27.56 -35.03
N GLU A 374 55.25 27.43 -35.76
CA GLU A 374 54.73 26.10 -36.05
C GLU A 374 55.82 25.30 -36.80
N PRO A 375 56.20 24.12 -36.29
CA PRO A 375 57.22 23.31 -36.94
C PRO A 375 56.75 22.93 -38.33
N GLN A 376 57.54 23.26 -39.35
CA GLN A 376 57.28 22.82 -40.72
C GLN A 376 57.79 21.40 -40.88
N LEU A 377 56.90 20.42 -40.66
CA LEU A 377 57.22 19.02 -40.85
C LEU A 377 57.50 18.74 -42.33
N ARG A 378 58.66 18.15 -42.63
CA ARG A 378 59.08 17.72 -43.97
C ARG A 378 59.88 16.44 -43.88
N GLU A 379 59.78 15.61 -44.91
CA GLU A 379 60.61 14.41 -45.02
C GLU A 379 62.09 14.79 -45.01
N THR A 380 62.85 14.28 -44.03
CA THR A 380 64.26 14.64 -43.81
C THR A 380 65.11 13.40 -43.55
N ASP A 381 66.22 13.27 -44.27
CA ASP A 381 67.25 12.25 -44.01
C ASP A 381 68.07 12.66 -42.78
N LEU A 382 67.94 11.87 -41.71
CA LEU A 382 68.58 12.14 -40.43
C LEU A 382 70.10 11.98 -40.49
N VAL A 383 70.59 11.03 -41.27
CA VAL A 383 72.03 10.75 -41.35
C VAL A 383 72.74 11.95 -41.97
N SER A 384 72.19 12.45 -43.08
CA SER A 384 72.68 13.65 -43.75
C SER A 384 72.53 14.90 -42.88
N LEU A 385 71.41 15.04 -42.15
CA LEU A 385 71.18 16.18 -41.27
C LEU A 385 72.19 16.24 -40.13
N VAL A 386 72.41 15.12 -39.43
CA VAL A 386 73.35 15.02 -38.31
C VAL A 386 74.79 15.21 -38.77
N GLY A 387 75.15 14.62 -39.92
CA GLY A 387 76.47 14.86 -40.54
C GLY A 387 76.68 16.34 -40.87
N SER A 388 75.70 16.98 -41.51
CA SER A 388 75.76 18.41 -41.85
C SER A 388 75.85 19.31 -40.61
N ALA A 389 75.15 18.96 -39.53
CA ALA A 389 75.22 19.68 -38.26
C ALA A 389 76.61 19.56 -37.61
N TYR A 390 77.21 18.36 -37.64
CA TYR A 390 78.57 18.15 -37.17
C TYR A 390 79.59 18.94 -38.00
N ASP A 391 79.47 18.91 -39.33
CA ASP A 391 80.31 19.68 -40.24
C ASP A 391 80.23 21.19 -39.98
N GLN A 392 79.06 21.68 -39.59
CA GLN A 392 78.89 23.08 -39.23
C GLN A 392 79.52 23.41 -37.86
N ALA A 393 79.37 22.52 -36.88
CA ALA A 393 79.96 22.67 -35.55
C ALA A 393 81.49 22.62 -35.59
N SER A 394 82.06 21.66 -36.32
CA SER A 394 83.51 21.45 -36.45
C SER A 394 84.24 22.61 -37.14
N ARG A 395 83.53 23.42 -37.95
CA ARG A 395 84.08 24.66 -38.53
C ARG A 395 84.18 25.81 -37.55
N THR A 396 83.42 25.77 -36.47
CA THR A 396 83.27 26.89 -35.53
C THR A 396 83.95 26.61 -34.19
N MET A 397 84.25 25.35 -33.89
CA MET A 397 84.89 24.89 -32.65
C MET A 397 86.11 24.03 -32.97
N ASP A 398 87.13 24.10 -32.10
CA ASP A 398 88.28 23.20 -32.19
C ASP A 398 87.83 21.78 -31.84
N THR A 399 87.90 20.88 -32.82
CA THR A 399 87.46 19.49 -32.70
C THR A 399 88.63 18.51 -32.71
N ASP A 400 89.87 19.01 -32.57
CA ASP A 400 91.06 18.16 -32.47
C ASP A 400 90.95 17.21 -31.27
N GLY A 401 90.75 15.92 -31.57
CA GLY A 401 90.59 14.83 -30.59
C GLY A 401 89.19 14.22 -30.51
N ILE A 402 88.22 14.68 -31.31
CA ILE A 402 86.87 14.10 -31.37
C ILE A 402 86.77 13.17 -32.58
N ASP A 403 86.55 11.87 -32.33
CA ASP A 403 86.23 10.89 -33.37
C ASP A 403 84.70 10.83 -33.53
N PHE A 404 84.21 11.34 -34.67
CA PHE A 404 82.78 11.41 -34.95
C PHE A 404 82.38 10.33 -35.96
N ALA A 405 81.51 9.42 -35.52
CA ALA A 405 80.91 8.40 -36.34
C ALA A 405 79.39 8.42 -36.16
N VAL A 406 78.65 8.38 -37.27
CA VAL A 406 77.21 8.14 -37.27
C VAL A 406 77.00 6.66 -37.55
N ASP A 407 76.58 5.92 -36.54
CA ASP A 407 76.25 4.50 -36.67
C ASP A 407 74.74 4.32 -36.83
N CYS A 408 74.31 3.80 -37.98
CA CYS A 408 72.91 3.57 -38.29
C CYS A 408 72.73 2.36 -39.22
N GLU A 409 71.79 1.48 -38.88
CA GLU A 409 71.39 0.35 -39.73
C GLU A 409 70.38 0.81 -40.82
N GLY A 410 70.87 1.49 -41.86
CA GLY A 410 70.10 1.87 -43.07
C GLY A 410 69.74 3.36 -43.21
N GLU A 411 69.04 3.74 -44.30
CA GLU A 411 68.54 5.12 -44.52
C GLU A 411 67.42 5.42 -43.50
N VAL A 412 67.71 6.28 -42.52
CA VAL A 412 66.72 6.73 -41.53
C VAL A 412 66.11 8.05 -41.98
N ARG A 413 64.88 7.99 -42.50
CA ARG A 413 64.10 9.18 -42.89
C ARG A 413 63.01 9.47 -41.87
N LEU A 414 62.93 10.71 -41.41
CA LEU A 414 61.78 11.22 -40.67
C LEU A 414 60.75 11.74 -41.67
N SER A 415 59.58 11.10 -41.76
CA SER A 415 58.43 11.63 -42.50
C SER A 415 57.57 12.51 -41.60
N ALA A 416 56.89 13.49 -42.20
CA ALA A 416 55.95 14.38 -41.51
C ALA A 416 54.73 13.63 -40.94
#